data_AF-A0A968LND1-F1
#
_entry.id   AF-A0A968LND1-F1
#
_cell.length_a   1.000
_cell.length_b   1.000
_cell.length_c   1.000
_cell.angle_alpha   90.00
_cell.angle_beta   90.00
_cell.angle_gamma   90.00
#
_symmetry.space_group_name_H-M   'P 1'
#
loop_
_entity.id
_entity.type
_entity.pdbx_description
1 polymer ?
#
loop_
_entity_poly.entity_id
_entity_poly.type
_entity_poly.pdbx_seq_one_letter_code
_entity_poly.pdbx_strand_id
1 'polypeptide(L)'
;MIGGHRGTRVHGASRTITLTSGTLELDVRDAYSRWKDWVGLGDNSKWPVAFQAIGGETIDPNAGTTVPAFAFLVNGWRIRPQEADHTLAVSGGVLLVDGGGDPFLNTIGDFVVRVNYQQPVQAITVASSGGGGGLTPTQDARLSRVLALLEADELLEPSRARKFEAGTSNVLLDKTVSGGNLPGTVTLTETP
;
A
#
# COMPACT_ATOMS: atom_id res chain seq x y z
N MET A 1 -29.65 25.95 22.06
CA MET A 1 -29.19 24.81 22.88
C MET A 1 -27.87 24.33 22.31
N ILE A 2 -26.84 24.19 23.14
CA ILE A 2 -25.50 23.81 22.66
C ILE A 2 -25.36 22.29 22.87
N GLY A 3 -25.46 21.53 21.78
CA GLY A 3 -25.26 20.07 21.80
C GLY A 3 -23.82 19.75 22.19
N GLY A 4 -23.61 19.42 23.46
CA GLY A 4 -22.34 18.96 23.98
C GLY A 4 -22.17 17.48 23.67
N HIS A 5 -21.64 17.17 22.48
CA HIS A 5 -21.21 15.82 22.15
C HIS A 5 -19.78 15.68 22.67
N ARG A 6 -19.71 15.09 23.87
CA ARG A 6 -18.55 14.81 24.75
C ARG A 6 -17.19 15.24 24.19
N GLY A 7 -16.51 16.17 24.88
CA GLY A 7 -15.16 16.59 24.54
C GLY A 7 -15.09 17.83 23.63
N THR A 8 -16.14 18.12 22.85
CA THR A 8 -16.14 19.29 21.94
C THR A 8 -17.46 20.04 21.94
N ARG A 9 -17.39 21.32 21.55
CA ARG A 9 -18.53 22.22 21.43
C ARG A 9 -18.40 23.04 20.15
N VAL A 10 -19.39 22.94 19.26
CA VAL A 10 -19.37 23.62 17.96
C VAL A 10 -20.14 24.95 18.02
N HIS A 11 -19.52 26.02 17.54
CA HIS A 11 -20.05 27.38 17.54
C HIS A 11 -20.13 27.92 16.10
N GLY A 12 -21.30 27.76 15.46
CA GLY A 12 -21.53 28.19 14.08
C GLY A 12 -21.23 29.67 13.79
N ALA A 13 -21.70 30.57 14.66
CA ALA A 13 -21.55 32.01 14.48
C ALA A 13 -20.09 32.48 14.51
N SER A 14 -19.29 31.95 15.44
CA SER A 14 -17.86 32.29 15.57
C SER A 14 -16.95 31.35 14.79
N ARG A 15 -17.52 30.36 14.08
CA ARG A 15 -16.77 29.33 13.33
C ARG A 15 -15.69 28.67 14.18
N THR A 16 -16.04 28.34 15.41
CA THR A 16 -15.08 27.75 16.36
C THR A 16 -15.59 26.42 16.89
N ILE A 17 -14.69 25.46 17.02
CA ILE A 17 -14.94 24.20 17.75
C ILE A 17 -14.08 24.25 19.02
N THR A 18 -14.70 24.33 20.18
CA THR A 18 -14.00 24.45 21.47
C THR A 18 -13.91 23.08 22.15
N LEU A 19 -12.72 22.70 22.61
CA LEU A 19 -12.51 21.51 23.42
C LEU A 19 -13.00 21.78 24.84
N THR A 20 -13.83 20.89 25.38
CA THR A 20 -14.40 21.06 26.72
C THR A 20 -13.40 20.70 27.81
N SER A 21 -13.60 21.17 29.04
CA SER A 21 -12.74 20.82 30.18
C SER A 21 -12.52 19.30 30.30
N GLY A 22 -11.28 18.90 30.57
CA GLY A 22 -10.85 17.51 30.65
C GLY A 22 -10.47 16.88 29.30
N THR A 23 -10.58 17.62 28.18
CA THR A 23 -10.22 17.12 26.85
C THR A 23 -8.74 17.34 26.59
N LEU A 24 -7.95 16.28 26.74
CA LEU A 24 -6.49 16.28 26.51
C LEU A 24 -6.10 15.60 25.20
N GLU A 25 -7.06 14.97 24.53
CA GLU A 25 -6.87 14.25 23.28
C GLU A 25 -7.91 14.70 22.27
N LEU A 26 -7.47 14.90 21.03
CA LEU A 26 -8.30 15.24 19.88
C LEU A 26 -8.07 14.21 18.79
N ASP A 27 -9.03 13.29 18.63
CA ASP A 27 -9.10 12.45 17.44
C ASP A 27 -9.76 13.24 16.30
N VAL A 28 -9.07 13.34 15.16
CA VAL A 28 -9.50 14.14 14.01
C VAL A 28 -10.77 13.58 13.35
N ARG A 29 -10.94 12.25 13.29
CA ARG A 29 -12.12 11.61 12.69
C ARG A 29 -13.35 11.80 13.58
N ASP A 30 -13.15 11.72 14.89
CA ASP A 30 -14.16 11.98 15.90
C ASP A 30 -14.59 13.45 15.88
N ALA A 31 -13.66 14.40 15.78
CA ALA A 31 -13.96 15.82 15.61
C ALA A 31 -14.81 16.10 14.36
N TYR A 32 -14.46 15.49 13.22
CA TYR A 32 -15.27 15.55 11.99
C TYR A 32 -16.67 14.97 12.18
N SER A 33 -16.77 13.81 12.83
CA SER A 33 -18.04 13.12 13.07
C SER A 33 -18.95 13.93 13.98
N ARG A 34 -18.43 14.49 15.08
CA ARG A 34 -19.18 15.37 15.98
C ARG A 34 -19.65 16.66 15.32
N TRP A 35 -18.85 17.22 14.42
CA TRP A 35 -19.29 18.37 13.63
C TRP A 35 -20.47 17.99 12.71
N LYS A 36 -20.41 16.84 12.02
CA LYS A 36 -21.54 16.35 11.21
C LYS A 36 -22.80 16.12 12.05
N ASP A 37 -22.65 15.51 13.23
CA ASP A 37 -23.76 15.30 14.16
C ASP A 37 -24.38 16.66 14.55
N TRP A 38 -23.54 17.65 14.88
CA TRP A 38 -23.99 19.01 15.20
C TRP A 38 -24.70 19.69 14.02
N VAL A 39 -24.23 19.51 12.78
CA VAL A 39 -24.89 20.02 11.57
C VAL A 39 -26.30 19.45 11.42
N GLY A 40 -26.48 18.18 11.76
CA GLY A 40 -27.78 17.49 11.73
C GLY A 40 -28.77 17.98 12.81
N LEU A 41 -28.34 18.79 13.78
CA LEU A 41 -29.21 19.32 14.83
C LEU A 41 -29.85 20.65 14.41
N GLY A 42 -31.18 20.69 14.43
CA GLY A 42 -31.95 21.93 14.24
C GLY A 42 -31.63 22.62 12.91
N ASP A 43 -31.23 23.88 12.97
CA ASP A 43 -30.91 24.71 11.81
C ASP A 43 -29.39 24.95 11.63
N ASN A 44 -28.53 24.14 12.25
CA ASN A 44 -27.09 24.34 12.23
C ASN A 44 -26.47 24.21 10.83
N SER A 45 -27.13 23.54 9.89
CA SER A 45 -26.73 23.47 8.48
C SER A 45 -26.70 24.82 7.76
N LYS A 46 -27.27 25.89 8.34
CA LYS A 46 -27.16 27.25 7.81
C LYS A 46 -25.74 27.83 7.90
N TRP A 47 -24.91 27.28 8.78
CA TRP A 47 -23.54 27.77 8.97
C TRP A 47 -22.61 27.18 7.91
N PRO A 48 -21.56 27.92 7.49
CA PRO A 48 -20.60 27.42 6.51
C PRO A 48 -19.99 26.10 6.95
N VAL A 49 -19.72 25.22 5.99
CA VAL A 49 -19.04 23.94 6.22
C VAL A 49 -17.74 24.16 7.00
N ALA A 50 -17.47 23.33 8.00
CA ALA A 50 -16.25 23.42 8.81
C ALA A 50 -15.13 22.53 8.29
N PHE A 51 -15.47 21.34 7.79
CA PHE A 51 -14.51 20.33 7.37
C PHE A 51 -14.73 19.90 5.93
N GLN A 52 -13.63 19.79 5.19
CA GLN A 52 -13.52 18.93 4.03
C GLN A 52 -12.59 17.78 4.40
N ALA A 53 -12.99 16.53 4.17
CA ALA A 53 -12.22 15.36 4.56
C ALA A 53 -11.92 14.44 3.37
N ILE A 54 -10.75 13.81 3.40
CA ILE A 54 -10.29 12.82 2.41
C ILE A 54 -9.65 11.66 3.18
N GLY A 55 -9.95 10.42 2.77
CA GLY A 55 -9.40 9.23 3.42
C GLY A 55 -10.17 8.82 4.68
N GLY A 56 -9.55 7.97 5.49
CA GLY A 56 -10.12 7.44 6.72
C GLY A 56 -10.83 6.09 6.57
N GLU A 57 -10.88 5.54 5.36
CA GLU A 57 -11.46 4.23 5.06
C GLU A 57 -10.60 3.11 5.64
N THR A 58 -11.27 2.10 6.20
CA THR A 58 -10.61 0.86 6.57
C THR A 58 -10.37 0.02 5.32
N ILE A 59 -9.11 -0.33 5.06
CA ILE A 59 -8.72 -1.20 3.94
C ILE A 59 -8.90 -2.66 4.34
N ASP A 60 -8.33 -3.03 5.49
CA ASP A 60 -8.44 -4.37 6.05
C ASP A 60 -8.63 -4.26 7.57
N PRO A 61 -9.82 -4.57 8.10
CA PRO A 61 -10.10 -4.49 9.53
C PRO A 61 -9.34 -5.56 10.34
N ASN A 62 -8.97 -6.69 9.74
CA ASN A 62 -8.24 -7.76 10.43
C ASN A 62 -6.75 -7.44 10.53
N ALA A 63 -6.19 -6.79 9.51
CA ALA A 63 -4.79 -6.34 9.51
C ALA A 63 -4.58 -4.97 10.18
N GLY A 64 -5.67 -4.26 10.52
CA GLY A 64 -5.60 -2.91 11.10
C GLY A 64 -5.14 -1.83 10.10
N THR A 65 -5.23 -2.11 8.79
CA THR A 65 -4.77 -1.20 7.74
C THR A 65 -5.88 -0.21 7.40
N THR A 66 -5.57 1.08 7.49
CA THR A 66 -6.52 2.16 7.16
C THR A 66 -5.86 3.24 6.31
N VAL A 67 -6.64 3.88 5.43
CA VAL A 67 -6.22 5.09 4.75
C VAL A 67 -6.10 6.20 5.79
N PRO A 68 -4.98 6.94 5.86
CA PRO A 68 -4.88 8.12 6.71
C PRO A 68 -6.02 9.11 6.44
N ALA A 69 -6.67 9.59 7.50
CA ALA A 69 -7.71 10.59 7.37
C ALA A 69 -7.09 11.98 7.34
N PHE A 70 -7.40 12.77 6.32
CA PHE A 70 -7.05 14.18 6.22
C PHE A 70 -8.31 15.00 6.41
N ALA A 71 -8.30 15.95 7.35
CA ALA A 71 -9.39 16.87 7.58
C ALA A 71 -8.88 18.31 7.44
N PHE A 72 -9.46 19.04 6.51
CA PHE A 72 -9.17 20.43 6.22
C PHE A 72 -10.25 21.32 6.82
N LEU A 73 -9.84 22.22 7.72
CA LEU A 73 -10.69 23.28 8.22
C LEU A 73 -10.86 24.35 7.13
N VAL A 74 -12.09 24.52 6.67
CA VAL A 74 -12.47 25.44 5.59
C VAL A 74 -13.29 26.61 6.14
N ASN A 75 -13.57 27.62 5.32
CA ASN A 75 -14.45 28.76 5.65
C ASN A 75 -14.08 29.54 6.92
N GLY A 76 -12.81 29.51 7.32
CA GLY A 76 -12.30 30.20 8.51
C GLY A 76 -12.59 29.48 9.83
N TRP A 77 -12.99 28.21 9.79
CA TRP A 77 -13.17 27.42 11.00
C TRP A 77 -11.84 27.13 11.70
N ARG A 78 -11.84 27.14 13.03
CA ARG A 78 -10.69 26.81 13.88
C ARG A 78 -11.09 26.03 15.13
N ILE A 79 -10.12 25.35 15.74
CA ILE A 79 -10.30 24.62 16.98
C ILE A 79 -9.67 25.40 18.14
N ARG A 80 -10.39 25.55 19.26
CA ARG A 80 -9.84 26.14 20.48
C ARG A 80 -9.63 25.04 21.53
N PRO A 81 -8.42 24.89 22.09
CA PRO A 81 -8.17 23.96 23.21
C PRO A 81 -8.99 24.29 24.46
N GLN A 82 -8.96 23.41 25.46
CA GLN A 82 -9.57 23.72 26.75
C GLN A 82 -8.81 24.83 27.48
N GLU A 83 -9.52 25.57 28.33
CA GLU A 83 -8.99 26.68 29.15
C GLU A 83 -8.24 26.14 30.38
N ALA A 84 -7.11 25.47 30.15
CA ALA A 84 -6.21 24.94 31.18
C ALA A 84 -4.81 24.69 30.61
N ASP A 85 -3.78 24.67 31.46
CA ASP A 85 -2.43 24.25 31.06
C ASP A 85 -2.41 22.75 30.74
N HIS A 86 -1.98 22.38 29.53
CA HIS A 86 -1.88 20.97 29.15
C HIS A 86 -1.02 20.72 27.91
N THR A 87 -0.74 19.45 27.64
CA THR A 87 -0.38 18.99 26.30
C THR A 87 -1.63 18.38 25.65
N LEU A 88 -2.01 18.90 24.48
CA LEU A 88 -3.08 18.36 23.65
C LEU A 88 -2.47 17.34 22.67
N ALA A 89 -2.85 16.07 22.78
CA ALA A 89 -2.49 15.06 21.79
C ALA A 89 -3.49 15.09 20.62
N VAL A 90 -3.00 15.22 19.39
CA VAL A 90 -3.82 15.20 18.17
C VAL A 90 -3.53 13.92 17.40
N SER A 91 -4.54 13.07 17.21
CA SER A 91 -4.41 11.73 16.64
C SER A 91 -5.56 11.41 15.67
N GLY A 92 -5.64 10.17 15.17
CA GLY A 92 -6.73 9.72 14.31
C GLY A 92 -6.68 10.22 12.86
N GLY A 93 -5.81 11.18 12.57
CA GLY A 93 -5.63 11.74 11.23
C GLY A 93 -4.69 12.93 11.19
N VAL A 94 -4.72 13.64 10.08
CA VAL A 94 -4.02 14.91 9.86
C VAL A 94 -5.03 16.04 9.81
N LEU A 95 -4.86 17.02 10.69
CA LEU A 95 -5.70 18.21 10.75
C LEU A 95 -4.96 19.39 10.13
N LEU A 96 -5.57 19.99 9.10
CA LEU A 96 -5.02 21.12 8.36
C LEU A 96 -6.03 22.26 8.27
N VAL A 97 -5.57 23.41 7.80
CA VAL A 97 -6.41 24.52 7.35
C VAL A 97 -6.32 24.60 5.83
N ASP A 98 -7.46 24.79 5.17
CA ASP A 98 -7.48 25.08 3.74
C ASP A 98 -6.83 26.45 3.45
N GLY A 99 -5.88 26.46 2.51
CA GLY A 99 -4.99 27.60 2.29
C GLY A 99 -3.82 27.72 3.29
N GLY A 100 -3.68 26.79 4.24
CA GLY A 100 -2.58 26.74 5.21
C GLY A 100 -2.81 27.55 6.50
N GLY A 101 -1.82 27.50 7.40
CA GLY A 101 -1.86 28.15 8.71
C GLY A 101 -2.20 27.20 9.87
N ASP A 102 -2.29 27.77 11.07
CA ASP A 102 -2.53 27.01 12.29
C ASP A 102 -4.03 26.68 12.44
N PRO A 103 -4.43 25.40 12.60
CA PRO A 103 -5.81 25.01 12.88
C PRO A 103 -6.27 25.36 14.30
N PHE A 104 -5.34 25.66 15.22
CA PHE A 104 -5.64 25.99 16.60
C PHE A 104 -5.67 27.50 16.86
N LEU A 105 -6.63 27.90 17.68
CA LEU A 105 -6.65 29.20 18.33
C LEU A 105 -5.98 29.10 19.69
N ASN A 106 -5.50 30.23 20.19
CA ASN A 106 -5.14 30.37 21.59
C ASN A 106 -6.38 30.19 22.48
N THR A 107 -6.12 29.78 23.72
CA THR A 107 -7.08 29.91 24.82
C THR A 107 -7.47 31.38 25.01
N ILE A 108 -8.62 31.59 25.65
CA ILE A 108 -9.10 32.94 25.99
C ILE A 108 -8.34 33.45 27.21
N GLY A 109 -8.08 32.59 28.19
CA GLY A 109 -7.25 32.88 29.35
C GLY A 109 -5.76 32.66 29.11
N ASP A 110 -4.96 33.08 30.08
CA ASP A 110 -3.51 32.93 30.11
C ASP A 110 -3.11 31.49 30.47
N PHE A 111 -3.29 30.57 29.51
CA PHE A 111 -2.92 29.17 29.63
C PHE A 111 -1.87 28.77 28.61
N VAL A 112 -1.01 27.84 28.99
CA VAL A 112 0.00 27.25 28.13
C VAL A 112 -0.49 25.90 27.63
N VAL A 113 -0.83 25.85 26.34
CA VAL A 113 -1.21 24.62 25.65
C VAL A 113 -0.13 24.21 24.67
N ARG A 114 0.46 23.04 24.89
CA ARG A 114 1.38 22.42 23.93
C ARG A 114 0.62 21.46 23.03
N VAL A 115 0.61 21.70 21.73
CA VAL A 115 0.00 20.78 20.77
C VAL A 115 1.03 19.74 20.34
N ASN A 116 0.68 18.45 20.48
CA ASN A 116 1.49 17.32 20.06
C ASN A 116 0.78 16.53 18.95
N TYR A 117 1.26 16.66 17.72
CA TYR A 117 0.72 15.94 16.56
C TYR A 117 1.26 14.51 16.46
N GLN A 118 0.36 13.55 16.53
CA GLN A 118 0.64 12.13 16.31
C GLN A 118 0.10 11.74 14.92
N GLN A 119 0.77 12.25 13.87
CA GLN A 119 0.34 12.00 12.51
C GLN A 119 0.63 10.55 12.10
N PRO A 120 -0.34 9.84 11.47
CA PRO A 120 -0.09 8.51 10.96
C PRO A 120 0.84 8.56 9.75
N VAL A 121 1.98 7.87 9.82
CA VAL A 121 2.79 7.54 8.64
C VAL A 121 2.64 6.04 8.40
N GLN A 122 1.67 5.65 7.57
CA GLN A 122 1.60 4.30 7.03
C GLN A 122 2.06 4.34 5.57
N ALA A 123 3.28 3.89 5.33
CA ALA A 123 3.77 3.66 3.98
C ALA A 123 3.28 2.30 3.49
N ILE A 124 2.26 2.28 2.63
CA ILE A 124 1.90 1.07 1.90
C ILE A 124 2.86 0.97 0.71
N THR A 125 3.90 0.17 0.85
CA THR A 125 4.78 -0.15 -0.27
C THR A 125 4.00 -1.03 -1.25
N VAL A 126 3.92 -0.62 -2.51
CA VAL A 126 3.47 -1.54 -3.57
C VAL A 126 4.57 -2.60 -3.69
N ALA A 127 4.27 -3.83 -3.27
CA ALA A 127 5.12 -4.95 -3.60
C ALA A 127 5.01 -5.14 -5.12
N SER A 128 5.93 -4.55 -5.88
CA SER A 128 6.25 -5.06 -7.21
C SER A 128 7.04 -6.35 -7.01
N SER A 129 6.39 -7.39 -6.47
CA SER A 129 6.84 -8.75 -6.69
C SER A 129 6.55 -9.08 -8.16
N GLY A 130 7.19 -8.36 -9.08
CA GLY A 130 7.72 -9.01 -10.26
C GLY A 130 8.73 -9.99 -9.71
N GLY A 131 8.24 -11.17 -9.33
CA GLY A 131 9.10 -12.31 -9.06
C GLY A 131 9.97 -12.42 -10.29
N GLY A 132 11.24 -12.03 -10.14
CA GLY A 132 12.28 -12.39 -11.08
C GLY A 132 12.28 -13.90 -11.06
N GLY A 133 11.45 -14.47 -11.93
CA GLY A 133 11.43 -15.89 -12.22
C GLY A 133 12.78 -16.19 -12.81
N GLY A 134 13.74 -16.48 -11.94
CA GLY A 134 14.87 -17.30 -12.31
C GLY A 134 14.33 -18.49 -13.07
N LEU A 135 15.10 -18.96 -14.05
CA LEU A 135 14.69 -20.07 -14.89
C LEU A 135 14.12 -21.18 -14.00
N THR A 136 12.86 -21.56 -14.24
CA THR A 136 12.34 -22.77 -13.63
C THR A 136 13.27 -23.92 -13.99
N PRO A 137 13.36 -25.00 -13.19
CA PRO A 137 14.23 -26.13 -13.49
C PRO A 137 14.04 -26.67 -14.93
N THR A 138 12.81 -26.60 -15.44
CA THR A 138 12.49 -26.96 -16.84
C THR A 138 13.07 -26.00 -17.86
N GLN A 139 13.05 -24.69 -17.60
CA GLN A 139 13.64 -23.67 -18.48
C GLN A 139 15.17 -23.74 -18.47
N ASP A 140 15.78 -24.01 -17.32
CA ASP A 140 17.22 -24.24 -17.19
C ASP A 140 17.68 -25.49 -17.96
N ALA A 141 16.91 -26.58 -17.86
CA ALA A 141 17.16 -27.80 -18.63
C ALA A 141 17.04 -27.59 -20.15
N ARG A 142 16.08 -26.74 -20.58
CA ARG A 142 15.94 -26.38 -22.01
C ARG A 142 17.12 -25.56 -22.50
N LEU A 143 17.59 -24.58 -21.71
CA LEU A 143 18.71 -23.74 -22.08
C LEU A 143 20.02 -24.54 -22.16
N SER A 144 20.24 -25.44 -21.18
CA SER A 144 21.38 -26.37 -21.17
C SER A 144 21.40 -27.25 -22.42
N ARG A 145 20.23 -27.68 -22.91
CA ARG A 145 20.13 -28.49 -24.12
C ARG A 145 20.40 -27.69 -25.40
N VAL A 146 20.01 -26.42 -25.43
CA VAL A 146 20.33 -25.52 -26.55
C VAL A 146 21.82 -25.21 -26.60
N LEU A 147 22.46 -24.92 -25.46
CA LEU A 147 23.91 -24.71 -25.40
C LEU A 147 24.67 -25.95 -25.87
N ALA A 148 24.31 -27.14 -25.39
CA ALA A 148 24.95 -28.38 -25.82
C ALA A 148 24.78 -28.65 -27.33
N LEU A 149 23.69 -28.18 -27.94
CA LEU A 149 23.48 -28.30 -29.39
C LEU A 149 24.35 -27.32 -30.18
N LEU A 150 24.50 -26.08 -29.68
CA LEU A 150 25.35 -25.05 -30.28
C LEU A 150 26.84 -25.37 -30.16
N GLU A 151 27.29 -25.85 -29.00
CA GLU A 151 28.66 -26.33 -28.81
C GLU A 151 28.95 -27.58 -29.65
N ALA A 152 27.95 -28.46 -29.82
CA ALA A 152 28.08 -29.60 -30.72
C ALA A 152 28.15 -29.17 -32.20
N ASP A 153 27.51 -28.06 -32.59
CA ASP A 153 27.56 -27.49 -33.93
C ASP A 153 28.93 -26.86 -34.21
N GLU A 154 29.54 -26.18 -33.22
CA GLU A 154 30.89 -25.63 -33.30
C GLU A 154 31.98 -26.72 -33.35
N LEU A 155 31.71 -27.91 -32.79
CA LEU A 155 32.58 -29.09 -32.86
C LEU A 155 32.27 -30.03 -34.05
N LEU A 156 31.25 -29.71 -34.85
CA LEU A 156 30.90 -30.42 -36.08
C LEU A 156 31.53 -29.75 -37.29
N GLU A 157 32.85 -29.94 -37.42
CA GLU A 157 33.48 -29.97 -38.74
C GLU A 157 32.60 -30.85 -39.68
N PRO A 158 32.32 -30.41 -40.93
CA PRO A 158 31.19 -30.85 -41.77
C PRO A 158 31.18 -32.33 -42.23
N SER A 159 31.96 -33.20 -41.61
CA SER A 159 32.12 -34.61 -42.02
C SER A 159 31.19 -35.61 -41.32
N ARG A 160 30.38 -35.22 -40.32
CA ARG A 160 29.54 -36.19 -39.57
C ARG A 160 28.15 -35.69 -39.19
N ALA A 161 27.18 -35.73 -40.10
CA ALA A 161 25.78 -35.53 -39.73
C ALA A 161 25.30 -36.66 -38.79
N ARG A 162 24.85 -36.31 -37.58
CA ARG A 162 24.05 -37.22 -36.73
C ARG A 162 22.58 -36.80 -36.82
N LYS A 163 21.71 -37.70 -37.30
CA LYS A 163 20.25 -37.48 -37.32
C LYS A 163 19.68 -37.88 -35.97
N PHE A 164 19.02 -36.95 -35.28
CA PHE A 164 18.29 -37.23 -34.05
C PHE A 164 16.82 -37.52 -34.40
N GLU A 165 16.33 -38.73 -34.16
CA GLU A 165 14.90 -39.04 -34.25
C GLU A 165 14.32 -39.18 -32.84
N ALA A 166 13.22 -38.48 -32.59
CA ALA A 166 12.54 -38.45 -31.30
C ALA A 166 11.80 -39.79 -31.06
N GLY A 167 12.44 -40.71 -30.34
CA GLY A 167 11.81 -41.90 -29.76
C GLY A 167 11.50 -41.71 -28.27
N THR A 168 10.46 -42.36 -27.78
CA THR A 168 9.93 -42.30 -26.40
C THR A 168 10.85 -42.87 -25.30
N SER A 169 12.06 -43.33 -25.65
CA SER A 169 13.08 -43.79 -24.70
C SER A 169 14.30 -42.86 -24.76
N ASN A 170 14.64 -42.23 -23.63
CA ASN A 170 15.84 -41.42 -23.42
C ASN A 170 17.13 -42.30 -23.36
N VAL A 171 17.33 -43.22 -24.30
CA VAL A 171 18.56 -44.01 -24.42
C VAL A 171 19.36 -43.47 -25.61
N LEU A 172 20.49 -42.84 -25.32
CA LEU A 172 21.46 -42.41 -26.33
C LEU A 172 22.13 -43.66 -26.90
N LEU A 173 21.67 -44.12 -28.08
CA LEU A 173 22.35 -45.18 -28.82
C LEU A 173 23.56 -44.58 -29.54
N ASP A 174 24.72 -44.55 -28.88
CA ASP A 174 25.97 -44.15 -29.51
C ASP A 174 26.52 -45.30 -30.36
N LYS A 175 26.02 -45.45 -31.59
CA LYS A 175 26.62 -46.34 -32.59
C LYS A 175 27.63 -45.56 -33.43
N THR A 176 28.91 -45.70 -33.09
CA THR A 176 30.00 -45.30 -33.99
C THR A 176 30.07 -46.30 -35.14
N VAL A 177 29.58 -45.91 -36.33
CA VAL A 177 29.81 -46.70 -37.55
C VAL A 177 31.19 -46.33 -38.10
N SER A 178 32.16 -47.23 -37.96
CA SER A 178 33.46 -47.10 -38.63
C SER A 178 33.44 -47.87 -39.95
N GLY A 179 33.36 -47.14 -41.06
CA GLY A 179 33.44 -47.71 -42.42
C GLY A 179 32.58 -46.90 -43.38
N GLY A 180 33.17 -46.47 -44.50
CA GLY A 180 32.62 -45.46 -45.42
C GLY A 180 31.35 -45.82 -46.20
N ASN A 181 30.49 -46.72 -45.71
CA ASN A 181 29.13 -46.92 -46.20
C ASN A 181 28.21 -47.30 -45.04
N LEU A 182 27.14 -46.52 -44.84
CA LEU A 182 26.07 -46.84 -43.89
C LEU A 182 25.29 -48.06 -44.41
N PRO A 183 25.10 -49.13 -43.62
CA PRO A 183 24.23 -50.23 -44.02
C PRO A 183 22.77 -49.75 -44.09
N GLY A 184 22.06 -50.10 -45.16
CA GLY A 184 20.67 -49.69 -45.42
C GLY A 184 19.63 -50.17 -44.41
N THR A 185 20.00 -51.10 -43.51
CA THR A 185 19.14 -51.57 -42.42
C THR A 185 19.99 -51.98 -41.21
N VAL A 186 19.68 -51.42 -40.04
CA VAL A 186 20.28 -51.82 -38.75
C VAL A 186 19.21 -52.57 -37.95
N THR A 187 19.36 -53.89 -37.79
CA THR A 187 18.49 -54.68 -36.91
C THR A 187 19.06 -54.65 -35.49
N LEU A 188 18.23 -54.34 -34.50
CA LEU A 188 18.57 -54.41 -33.08
C LEU A 188 18.05 -55.73 -32.53
N THR A 189 18.91 -56.52 -31.89
CA THR A 189 18.49 -57.68 -31.11
C THR A 189 18.64 -57.33 -29.64
N GLU A 190 17.53 -57.18 -28.94
CA GLU A 190 17.55 -57.03 -27.48
C GLU A 190 17.83 -58.42 -26.89
N THR A 191 18.91 -58.53 -26.11
CA THR A 191 19.13 -59.68 -25.22
C THR A 191 18.55 -59.29 -23.86
N PRO A 192 17.76 -60.15 -23.20
CA PRO A 192 16.97 -59.79 -22.02
C PRO A 192 17.80 -59.28 -20.83
#